data_AF-A0A240UT28-F1
#
_entry.id   AF-A0A240UT28-F1
#
_cell.length_a   1.000
_cell.length_b   1.000
_cell.length_c   1.000
_cell.angle_alpha   90.00
_cell.angle_beta   90.00
_cell.angle_gamma   90.00
#
_symmetry.space_group_name_H-M   'P 1'
#
loop_
_entity.id
_entity.type
_entity.pdbx_description
1 polymer ?
#
loop_
_entity_poly.entity_id
_entity_poly.type
_entity_poly.pdbx_seq_one_letter_code
_entity_poly.pdbx_strand_id
1 'polypeptide(L)'
;MNKYTLFRLTGTLLLGVALATSGCSTITGSNGYGTRTSYAIDQDTQTARMLWDSIRATDSLDNTHINVDVYNGFALLTGQVGTEAQKAQAGELATHLNGVRHLRNELSVEPNSSTQQRLQDTWITSRVKARITASNHINSDRVRVLTENGTVYLMGMVRASEADYLVRLVSQTSGVKRIVKAFEYLGV
;
A
#
# COMPACT_ATOMS: atom_id res chain seq x y z
N MET A 1 67.49 9.51 47.64
CA MET A 1 66.69 9.59 48.88
C MET A 1 65.26 10.00 48.52
N ASN A 2 64.33 9.03 48.49
CA ASN A 2 63.00 8.98 49.13
C ASN A 2 62.13 10.28 49.13
N LYS A 3 60.81 10.34 48.83
CA LYS A 3 59.62 9.43 48.90
C LYS A 3 58.53 10.12 48.02
N TYR A 4 57.63 9.47 47.27
CA TYR A 4 56.25 9.02 47.59
C TYR A 4 55.68 8.55 46.23
N THR A 5 55.55 7.27 45.87
CA THR A 5 54.47 6.31 46.20
C THR A 5 53.04 6.82 45.92
N LEU A 6 52.27 6.00 45.18
CA LEU A 6 50.82 6.01 44.92
C LEU A 6 50.42 6.91 43.71
N PHE A 7 49.84 6.41 42.62
CA PHE A 7 48.62 5.61 42.54
C PHE A 7 48.54 4.87 41.18
N ARG A 8 48.33 3.55 41.22
CA ARG A 8 47.96 2.72 40.05
C ARG A 8 46.44 2.69 39.95
N LEU A 9 45.85 2.74 38.75
CA LEU A 9 44.60 2.04 38.39
C LEU A 9 44.33 2.24 36.88
N THR A 10 44.93 1.41 36.02
CA THR A 10 44.25 0.31 35.28
C THR A 10 43.03 0.76 34.47
N GLY A 11 43.28 1.11 33.21
CA GLY A 11 42.25 1.21 32.19
C GLY A 11 41.77 -0.18 31.77
N THR A 12 40.48 -0.42 31.87
CA THR A 12 39.82 -1.55 31.23
C THR A 12 38.42 -1.08 30.81
N LEU A 13 38.34 -0.55 29.59
CA LEU A 13 37.07 -0.22 28.94
C LEU A 13 36.49 -1.53 28.39
N LEU A 14 35.72 -2.22 29.24
CA LEU A 14 35.04 -3.47 28.88
C LEU A 14 33.64 -3.16 28.34
N LEU A 15 33.48 -3.53 27.07
CA LEU A 15 32.27 -3.67 26.27
C LEU A 15 31.10 -4.30 27.06
N GLY A 16 30.03 -3.54 27.25
CA GLY A 16 28.77 -4.01 27.84
C GLY A 16 27.59 -3.72 26.93
N VAL A 17 27.46 -4.48 25.84
CA VAL A 17 26.23 -4.53 25.04
C VAL A 17 25.33 -5.59 25.66
N ALA A 18 24.24 -5.14 26.29
CA ALA A 18 23.13 -5.99 26.70
C ALA A 18 21.82 -5.35 26.23
N LEU A 19 21.53 -5.50 24.92
CA LEU A 19 20.19 -5.25 24.38
C LEU A 19 19.33 -6.49 24.63
N ALA A 20 18.76 -6.57 25.82
CA ALA A 20 17.64 -7.47 26.09
C ALA A 20 16.35 -6.65 26.00
N THR A 21 15.91 -6.34 24.78
CA THR A 21 14.54 -5.86 24.52
C THR A 21 13.70 -7.04 24.07
N SER A 22 13.27 -7.87 25.03
CA SER A 22 12.12 -8.74 24.85
C SER A 22 10.85 -7.89 24.78
N GLY A 23 10.66 -7.22 23.65
CA GLY A 23 9.44 -6.50 23.32
C GLY A 23 8.38 -7.46 22.79
N CYS A 24 7.74 -8.23 23.66
CA CYS A 24 6.45 -8.84 23.32
C CYS A 24 5.40 -7.70 23.36
N SER A 25 5.16 -7.09 22.20
CA SER A 25 4.13 -6.05 22.08
C SER A 25 2.78 -6.75 21.99
N THR A 26 1.96 -6.59 23.02
CA THR A 26 0.55 -6.95 22.99
C THR A 26 -0.14 -6.07 21.96
N ILE A 27 -0.55 -6.67 20.83
CA ILE A 27 -1.43 -6.02 19.85
C ILE A 27 -2.74 -5.74 20.57
N THR A 28 -2.92 -4.51 21.02
CA THR A 28 -4.19 -4.07 21.61
C THR A 28 -5.14 -3.86 20.44
N GLY A 29 -5.90 -4.91 20.11
CA GLY A 29 -6.96 -4.86 19.10
C GLY A 29 -8.09 -3.96 19.59
N SER A 30 -7.94 -2.65 19.44
CA SER A 30 -9.08 -1.76 19.38
C SER A 30 -9.84 -2.11 18.10
N ASN A 31 -10.97 -2.82 18.24
CA ASN A 31 -11.93 -2.97 17.15
C ASN A 31 -12.62 -1.63 16.91
N GLY A 32 -11.83 -0.67 16.42
CA GLY A 32 -12.28 0.64 15.97
C GLY A 32 -13.00 0.53 14.64
N TYR A 33 -13.88 1.51 14.40
CA TYR A 33 -14.58 1.66 13.13
C TYR A 33 -13.61 1.63 11.93
N GLY A 34 -13.88 0.74 10.97
CA GLY A 34 -13.10 0.62 9.74
C GLY A 34 -11.68 0.07 9.91
N THR A 35 -11.35 -0.53 11.07
CA THR A 35 -10.09 -1.27 11.27
C THR A 35 -10.19 -2.67 10.67
N ARG A 36 -9.14 -3.12 9.98
CA ARG A 36 -9.05 -4.48 9.43
C ARG A 36 -8.49 -5.45 10.48
N THR A 37 -9.02 -6.66 10.51
CA THR A 37 -8.44 -7.74 11.32
C THR A 37 -7.15 -8.24 10.67
N SER A 38 -6.21 -8.78 11.46
CA SER A 38 -5.00 -9.39 10.91
C SER A 38 -5.31 -10.49 9.91
N TYR A 39 -6.35 -11.29 10.18
CA TYR A 39 -6.83 -12.33 9.25
C TYR A 39 -7.24 -11.75 7.89
N ALA A 40 -8.00 -10.65 7.86
CA ALA A 40 -8.39 -10.01 6.61
C ALA A 40 -7.17 -9.45 5.85
N ILE A 41 -6.17 -8.91 6.57
CA ILE A 41 -4.91 -8.44 5.97
C ILE A 41 -4.12 -9.60 5.35
N ASP A 42 -4.00 -10.70 6.06
CA ASP A 42 -3.29 -11.89 5.58
C ASP A 42 -3.99 -12.53 4.39
N GLN A 43 -5.33 -12.60 4.43
CA GLN A 43 -6.15 -13.10 3.31
C GLN A 43 -5.99 -12.22 2.07
N ASP A 44 -6.07 -10.90 2.20
CA ASP A 44 -5.90 -9.97 1.07
C ASP A 44 -4.49 -10.05 0.47
N THR A 45 -3.47 -10.19 1.33
CA THR A 45 -2.07 -10.34 0.89
C THR A 45 -1.88 -11.63 0.11
N GLN A 46 -2.47 -12.73 0.57
CA GLN A 46 -2.45 -14.00 -0.13
C GLN A 46 -3.21 -13.93 -1.46
N THR A 47 -4.39 -13.31 -1.46
CA THR A 47 -5.23 -13.12 -2.66
C THR A 47 -4.48 -12.29 -3.70
N ALA A 48 -3.88 -11.17 -3.31
CA ALA A 48 -3.08 -10.32 -4.20
C ALA A 48 -1.90 -11.09 -4.81
N ARG A 49 -1.19 -11.88 -4.00
CA ARG A 49 -0.07 -12.71 -4.46
C ARG A 49 -0.52 -13.77 -5.46
N MET A 50 -1.56 -14.55 -5.13
CA MET A 50 -2.08 -15.60 -6.03
C MET A 50 -2.57 -15.02 -7.36
N LEU A 51 -3.22 -13.86 -7.33
CA LEU A 51 -3.66 -13.17 -8.55
C LEU A 51 -2.47 -12.72 -9.38
N TRP A 52 -1.47 -12.11 -8.74
CA TRP A 52 -0.24 -11.68 -9.42
C TRP A 52 0.48 -12.88 -10.05
N ASP A 53 0.63 -13.98 -9.31
CA ASP A 53 1.24 -15.21 -9.81
C ASP A 53 0.46 -15.78 -11.00
N SER A 54 -0.86 -15.79 -10.93
CA SER A 54 -1.74 -16.27 -12.03
C SER A 54 -1.60 -15.41 -13.30
N ILE A 55 -1.51 -14.08 -13.12
CA ILE A 55 -1.27 -13.14 -14.23
C ILE A 55 0.12 -13.39 -14.83
N ARG A 56 1.15 -13.62 -14.02
CA ARG A 56 2.51 -13.88 -14.52
C ARG A 56 2.67 -15.26 -15.16
N ALA A 57 1.89 -16.25 -14.73
CA ALA A 57 1.85 -17.58 -15.33
C ALA A 57 1.05 -17.65 -16.64
N THR A 58 0.39 -16.55 -17.03
CA THR A 58 -0.38 -16.46 -18.27
C THR A 58 0.48 -15.84 -19.36
N ASP A 59 0.86 -16.62 -20.37
CA ASP A 59 1.78 -16.21 -21.44
C ASP A 59 1.36 -14.92 -22.16
N SER A 60 0.06 -14.67 -22.34
CA SER A 60 -0.41 -13.43 -22.96
C SER A 60 -0.28 -12.19 -22.07
N LEU A 61 -0.01 -12.36 -20.78
CA LEU A 61 0.04 -11.29 -19.77
C LEU A 61 1.43 -11.11 -19.14
N ASP A 62 2.36 -12.04 -19.31
CA ASP A 62 3.68 -12.07 -18.67
C ASP A 62 4.53 -10.81 -18.89
N ASN A 63 4.38 -10.15 -20.04
CA ASN A 63 5.12 -8.96 -20.48
C ASN A 63 4.33 -7.64 -20.30
N THR A 64 3.16 -7.70 -19.66
CA THR A 64 2.35 -6.51 -19.35
C THR A 64 2.78 -5.84 -18.05
N HIS A 65 2.51 -4.54 -17.90
CA HIS A 65 2.67 -3.83 -16.64
C HIS A 65 1.34 -3.85 -15.88
N ILE A 66 1.08 -4.91 -15.12
CA ILE A 66 -0.12 -5.01 -14.29
C ILE A 66 0.28 -4.97 -12.81
N ASN A 67 -0.33 -4.05 -12.07
CA ASN A 67 -0.28 -3.97 -10.62
C ASN A 67 -1.57 -4.56 -10.04
N VAL A 68 -1.43 -5.29 -8.94
CA VAL A 68 -2.52 -5.97 -8.25
C VAL A 68 -2.59 -5.50 -6.81
N ASP A 69 -3.73 -4.93 -6.44
CA ASP A 69 -4.00 -4.53 -5.06
C ASP A 69 -5.30 -5.13 -4.56
N VAL A 70 -5.30 -5.60 -3.31
CA VAL A 70 -6.49 -6.09 -2.65
C VAL A 70 -6.62 -5.42 -1.29
N TYR A 71 -7.82 -4.90 -1.01
CA TYR A 71 -8.16 -4.26 0.26
C TYR A 71 -9.55 -4.70 0.72
N ASN A 72 -9.62 -5.48 1.79
CA ASN A 72 -10.82 -6.10 2.33
C ASN A 72 -11.60 -6.90 1.26
N GLY A 73 -10.91 -7.70 0.45
CA GLY A 73 -11.48 -8.43 -0.69
C GLY A 73 -11.90 -7.55 -1.88
N PHE A 74 -11.68 -6.24 -1.85
CA PHE A 74 -11.83 -5.36 -3.01
C PHE A 74 -10.52 -5.40 -3.81
N ALA A 75 -10.52 -6.08 -4.96
CA ALA A 75 -9.41 -6.15 -5.89
C ALA A 75 -9.43 -4.94 -6.85
N LEU A 76 -8.24 -4.39 -7.09
CA LEU A 76 -7.98 -3.32 -8.03
C LEU A 76 -6.83 -3.76 -8.95
N LEU A 77 -7.09 -3.74 -10.25
CA LEU A 77 -6.05 -3.91 -11.28
C LEU A 77 -5.73 -2.55 -11.89
N THR A 78 -4.46 -2.16 -11.90
CA THR A 78 -3.98 -0.93 -12.54
C THR A 78 -2.74 -1.20 -13.39
N GLY A 79 -2.37 -0.23 -14.23
CA GLY A 79 -1.24 -0.33 -15.14
C GLY A 79 -1.66 -0.40 -16.61
N GLN A 80 -0.84 -1.04 -17.43
CA GLN A 80 -0.94 -1.07 -18.87
C GLN A 80 -0.92 -2.49 -19.43
N VAL A 81 -1.75 -2.69 -20.46
CA VAL A 81 -1.74 -3.87 -21.32
C VAL A 81 -1.71 -3.44 -22.78
N GLY A 82 -1.29 -4.35 -23.67
CA GLY A 82 -1.21 -4.05 -25.10
C GLY A 82 -2.54 -4.14 -25.85
N THR A 83 -3.55 -4.83 -25.30
CA THR A 83 -4.83 -5.07 -25.98
C THR A 83 -6.01 -5.15 -25.00
N GLU A 84 -7.23 -4.90 -25.50
CA GLU A 84 -8.47 -5.12 -24.74
C GLU A 84 -8.67 -6.59 -24.35
N ALA A 85 -8.19 -7.54 -25.16
CA ALA A 85 -8.24 -8.96 -24.84
C ALA A 85 -7.41 -9.30 -23.59
N GLN A 86 -6.19 -8.76 -23.48
CA GLN A 86 -5.36 -8.91 -22.28
C GLN A 86 -6.01 -8.26 -21.06
N LYS A 87 -6.62 -7.08 -21.22
CA LYS A 87 -7.37 -6.41 -20.13
C LYS A 87 -8.53 -7.28 -19.64
N ALA A 88 -9.32 -7.84 -20.55
CA ALA A 88 -10.44 -8.70 -20.24
C ALA A 88 -9.97 -9.98 -19.53
N GLN A 89 -8.92 -10.63 -20.04
CA GLN A 89 -8.35 -11.85 -19.47
C GLN A 89 -7.81 -11.62 -18.05
N ALA A 90 -7.09 -10.52 -17.80
CA ALA A 90 -6.64 -10.17 -16.45
C ALA A 90 -7.82 -9.94 -15.48
N GLY A 91 -8.89 -9.32 -15.98
CA GLY A 91 -10.13 -9.16 -15.21
C GLY A 91 -10.79 -10.50 -14.88
N GLU A 92 -10.87 -11.41 -15.85
CA GLU A 92 -11.46 -12.74 -15.67
C GLU A 92 -10.70 -13.56 -14.63
N LEU A 93 -9.36 -13.57 -14.67
CA LEU A 93 -8.52 -14.21 -13.66
C LEU A 93 -8.82 -13.68 -12.25
N ALA A 94 -8.98 -12.36 -12.12
CA ALA A 94 -9.30 -11.74 -10.84
C ALA A 94 -10.69 -12.10 -10.33
N THR A 95 -11.70 -12.19 -11.21
CA THR A 95 -13.07 -12.54 -10.80
C THR A 95 -13.23 -13.96 -10.29
N HIS A 96 -12.39 -14.90 -10.75
CA HIS A 96 -12.47 -16.31 -10.34
C HIS A 96 -11.62 -16.65 -9.12
N LEU A 97 -10.82 -15.69 -8.62
CA LEU A 97 -9.93 -15.96 -7.51
C LEU A 97 -10.65 -15.84 -6.16
N ASN A 98 -10.50 -16.89 -5.34
CA ASN A 98 -11.01 -16.90 -3.97
C ASN A 98 -10.45 -15.72 -3.16
N GLY A 99 -11.33 -15.02 -2.44
CA GLY A 99 -10.99 -13.82 -1.66
C GLY A 99 -11.30 -12.51 -2.37
N VAL A 100 -11.50 -12.51 -3.69
CA VAL A 100 -12.01 -11.35 -4.43
C VAL A 100 -13.54 -11.28 -4.28
N ARG A 101 -14.03 -10.22 -3.62
CA ARG A 101 -15.46 -9.91 -3.46
C ARG A 101 -15.95 -8.88 -4.47
N HIS A 102 -15.09 -7.91 -4.76
CA HIS A 102 -15.35 -6.85 -5.73
C HIS A 102 -14.09 -6.65 -6.57
N LEU A 103 -14.28 -6.40 -7.86
CA LEU A 103 -13.19 -6.10 -8.77
C LEU A 103 -13.42 -4.73 -9.41
N ARG A 104 -12.35 -3.93 -9.44
CA ARG A 104 -12.24 -2.75 -10.30
C ARG A 104 -11.04 -2.94 -11.23
N ASN A 105 -11.32 -3.07 -12.52
CA ASN A 105 -10.29 -3.21 -13.54
C ASN A 105 -10.06 -1.85 -14.23
N GLU A 106 -8.95 -1.20 -13.88
CA GLU A 106 -8.54 0.13 -14.38
C GLU A 106 -7.28 0.01 -15.24
N LEU A 107 -7.04 -1.17 -15.83
CA LEU A 107 -6.00 -1.34 -16.83
C LEU A 107 -6.27 -0.45 -18.04
N SER A 108 -5.22 0.18 -18.55
CA SER A 108 -5.27 1.00 -19.76
C SER A 108 -4.64 0.23 -20.92
N VAL A 109 -5.24 0.34 -22.11
CA VAL A 109 -4.67 -0.23 -23.33
C VAL A 109 -3.73 0.81 -23.93
N GLU A 110 -2.48 0.77 -23.50
CA GLU A 110 -1.43 1.71 -23.89
C GLU A 110 -0.04 1.07 -23.67
N PRO A 111 1.04 1.62 -24.25
CA PRO A 111 2.39 1.14 -23.96
C PRO A 111 2.74 1.27 -22.47
N ASN A 112 3.59 0.36 -21.96
CA ASN A 112 4.05 0.38 -20.58
C ASN A 112 4.62 1.74 -20.17
N SER A 113 4.31 2.18 -18.95
CA SER A 113 4.79 3.45 -18.40
C SER A 113 6.32 3.56 -18.40
N SER A 114 6.84 4.72 -18.81
CA SER A 114 8.27 5.01 -18.79
C SER A 114 8.80 5.18 -17.36
N THR A 115 10.11 5.03 -17.16
CA THR A 115 10.76 5.27 -15.87
C THR A 115 10.46 6.66 -15.31
N GLN A 116 10.44 7.69 -16.17
CA GLN A 116 10.15 9.06 -15.76
C GLN A 116 8.71 9.21 -15.24
N GLN A 117 7.74 8.57 -15.90
CA GLN A 117 6.35 8.57 -15.42
C GLN A 117 6.24 7.87 -14.07
N ARG A 118 6.86 6.70 -13.89
CA ARG A 118 6.84 5.97 -12.62
C ARG A 118 7.48 6.74 -11.46
N LEU A 119 8.56 7.49 -11.72
CA LEU A 119 9.16 8.39 -10.74
C LEU A 119 8.21 9.53 -10.35
N GLN A 120 7.53 10.13 -11.34
CA GLN A 120 6.51 11.14 -11.09
C GLN A 120 5.34 10.59 -10.28
N ASP A 121 4.86 9.39 -10.59
CA ASP A 121 3.77 8.73 -9.87
C ASP A 121 4.16 8.37 -8.42
N THR A 122 5.41 7.95 -8.21
CA THR A 122 5.96 7.71 -6.86
C THR A 122 5.99 9.00 -6.04
N TRP A 123 6.37 10.12 -6.67
CA TRP A 123 6.38 11.42 -6.03
C TRP A 123 4.96 11.92 -5.70
N ILE A 124 4.00 11.77 -6.62
CA ILE A 124 2.59 12.07 -6.38
C ILE A 124 2.07 11.22 -5.21
N THR A 125 2.32 9.91 -5.23
CA THR A 125 1.90 8.98 -4.17
C THR A 125 2.44 9.40 -2.81
N SER A 126 3.73 9.72 -2.73
CA SER A 126 4.38 10.19 -1.50
C SER A 126 3.74 11.47 -0.96
N ARG A 127 3.46 12.44 -1.84
CA ARG A 127 2.82 13.70 -1.47
C ARG A 127 1.38 13.50 -1.00
N VAL A 128 0.61 12.65 -1.68
CA VAL A 128 -0.76 12.32 -1.26
C VAL A 128 -0.74 11.65 0.11
N LYS A 129 0.10 10.62 0.31
CA LYS A 129 0.22 9.93 1.61
C LYS A 129 0.59 10.91 2.72
N ALA A 130 1.60 11.76 2.51
CA ALA A 130 2.00 12.79 3.47
C ALA A 130 0.84 13.72 3.84
N ARG A 131 0.04 14.18 2.86
CA ARG A 131 -1.14 15.02 3.12
C ARG A 131 -2.21 14.29 3.92
N ILE A 132 -2.49 13.02 3.62
CA ILE A 132 -3.48 12.21 4.37
C ILE A 132 -3.00 12.00 5.81
N THR A 133 -1.73 11.63 6.01
CA THR A 133 -1.12 11.43 7.33
C THR A 133 -1.07 12.71 8.16
N ALA A 134 -0.79 13.85 7.53
CA ALA A 134 -0.86 15.15 8.20
C ALA A 134 -2.29 15.59 8.56
N SER A 135 -3.30 14.83 8.12
CA SER A 135 -4.70 15.12 8.33
C SER A 135 -5.24 14.32 9.51
N ASN A 136 -5.92 14.98 10.45
CA ASN A 136 -6.55 14.32 11.60
C ASN A 136 -7.99 13.82 11.30
N HIS A 137 -8.43 13.87 10.04
CA HIS A 137 -9.81 13.52 9.66
C HIS A 137 -10.01 12.03 9.41
N ILE A 138 -8.95 11.31 9.05
CA ILE A 138 -8.99 9.87 8.79
C ILE A 138 -7.65 9.26 9.19
N ASN A 139 -7.70 8.09 9.83
CA ASN A 139 -6.49 7.31 10.08
C ASN A 139 -5.90 6.86 8.72
N SER A 140 -4.67 7.29 8.41
CA SER A 140 -3.99 6.97 7.16
C SER A 140 -3.82 5.48 6.92
N ASP A 141 -3.74 4.66 7.98
CA ASP A 141 -3.58 3.20 7.87
C ASP A 141 -4.83 2.53 7.26
N ARG A 142 -5.98 3.20 7.34
CA ARG A 142 -7.23 2.76 6.72
C ARG A 142 -7.33 3.10 5.23
N VAL A 143 -6.36 3.84 4.68
CA VAL A 143 -6.40 4.34 3.29
C VAL A 143 -5.16 3.86 2.55
N ARG A 144 -5.37 3.05 1.51
CA ARG A 144 -4.31 2.73 0.56
C ARG A 144 -4.39 3.69 -0.63
N VAL A 145 -3.22 4.19 -1.03
CA VAL A 145 -3.05 5.13 -2.13
C VAL A 145 -2.06 4.56 -3.12
N LEU A 146 -2.47 4.53 -4.38
CA LEU A 146 -1.64 4.17 -5.52
C LEU A 146 -1.74 5.26 -6.59
N THR A 147 -0.70 5.43 -7.39
CA THR A 147 -0.74 6.32 -8.54
C THR A 147 -0.21 5.60 -9.77
N GLU A 148 -0.93 5.70 -10.89
CA GLU A 148 -0.50 5.22 -12.20
C GLU A 148 -0.84 6.27 -13.28
N ASN A 149 0.17 6.71 -14.02
CA ASN A 149 0.08 7.71 -15.08
C ASN A 149 -0.64 9.02 -14.63
N GLY A 150 -0.39 9.45 -13.39
CA GLY A 150 -1.06 10.59 -12.75
C GLY A 150 -2.51 10.34 -12.30
N THR A 151 -3.04 9.13 -12.45
CA THR A 151 -4.32 8.73 -11.84
C THR A 151 -4.06 8.22 -10.43
N VAL A 152 -4.69 8.82 -9.43
CA VAL A 152 -4.64 8.37 -8.04
C VAL A 152 -5.80 7.44 -7.75
N TYR A 153 -5.50 6.24 -7.27
CA TYR A 153 -6.48 5.26 -6.82
C TYR A 153 -6.50 5.27 -5.29
N LEU A 154 -7.70 5.44 -4.73
CA LEU A 154 -7.92 5.45 -3.29
C LEU A 154 -8.72 4.22 -2.90
N MET A 155 -8.14 3.39 -2.04
CA MET A 155 -8.78 2.20 -1.48
C MET A 155 -8.88 2.33 0.03
N GLY A 156 -9.86 1.66 0.62
CA GLY A 156 -10.11 1.73 2.06
C GLY A 156 -11.56 1.41 2.41
N MET A 157 -11.79 1.13 3.69
CA MET A 157 -13.14 1.08 4.25
C MET A 157 -13.45 2.44 4.89
N VAL A 158 -14.37 3.19 4.30
CA VAL A 158 -14.60 4.61 4.64
C VAL A 158 -16.09 4.98 4.68
N ARG A 159 -16.45 6.06 5.38
CA ARG A 159 -17.77 6.70 5.23
C ARG A 159 -17.80 7.51 3.92
N ALA A 160 -19.00 7.81 3.44
CA ALA A 160 -19.18 8.75 2.33
C ALA A 160 -18.48 10.10 2.59
N SER A 161 -18.61 10.64 3.80
CA SER A 161 -17.96 11.89 4.20
C SER A 161 -16.43 11.81 4.23
N GLU A 162 -15.86 10.69 4.67
CA GLU A 162 -14.42 10.42 4.63
C GLU A 162 -13.91 10.33 3.18
N ALA A 163 -14.65 9.65 2.29
CA ALA A 163 -14.32 9.55 0.88
C ALA A 163 -14.32 10.94 0.19
N ASP A 164 -15.34 11.76 0.45
CA ASP A 164 -15.43 13.11 -0.11
C ASP A 164 -14.29 14.01 0.39
N TYR A 165 -13.92 13.87 1.66
CA TYR A 165 -12.76 14.56 2.22
C TYR A 165 -11.46 14.15 1.52
N LEU A 166 -11.22 12.85 1.37
CA LEU A 166 -10.03 12.32 0.69
C LEU A 166 -9.93 12.83 -0.74
N VAL A 167 -11.04 12.80 -1.49
CA VAL A 167 -11.07 13.28 -2.88
C VAL A 167 -10.68 14.76 -2.96
N ARG A 168 -11.23 15.62 -2.09
CA ARG A 168 -10.87 17.05 -2.05
C ARG A 168 -9.40 17.28 -1.67
N LEU A 169 -8.89 16.50 -0.71
CA LEU A 169 -7.49 16.61 -0.27
C LEU A 169 -6.53 16.19 -1.39
N VAL A 170 -6.87 15.13 -2.12
CA VAL A 170 -6.07 14.58 -3.22
C VAL A 170 -6.12 15.49 -4.45
N SER A 171 -7.28 16.06 -4.77
CA SER A 171 -7.44 16.94 -5.93
C SER A 171 -6.60 18.22 -5.86
N GLN A 172 -6.16 18.61 -4.66
CA GLN A 172 -5.25 19.74 -4.44
C GLN A 172 -3.77 19.39 -4.65
N THR A 173 -3.46 18.12 -4.97
CA THR A 173 -2.08 17.66 -5.15
C THR A 173 -1.65 17.86 -6.59
N SER A 174 -0.62 18.70 -6.80
CA SER A 174 -0.02 18.91 -8.12
C SER A 174 0.44 17.59 -8.74
N GLY A 175 0.12 17.39 -10.02
CA GLY A 175 0.42 16.18 -10.80
C GLY A 175 -0.74 15.17 -10.85
N VAL A 176 -1.74 15.29 -9.98
CA VAL A 176 -2.95 14.46 -10.05
C VAL A 176 -3.80 14.86 -11.25
N LYS A 177 -4.02 13.92 -12.17
CA LYS A 177 -4.84 14.09 -13.37
C LYS A 177 -6.27 13.56 -13.19
N ARG A 178 -6.41 12.47 -12.45
CA ARG A 178 -7.67 11.76 -12.23
C ARG A 178 -7.66 11.09 -10.86
N ILE A 179 -8.83 10.94 -10.25
CA ILE A 179 -9.01 10.22 -8.98
C ILE A 179 -10.03 9.12 -9.20
N VAL A 180 -9.67 7.88 -8.85
CA VAL A 180 -10.54 6.72 -8.88
C VAL A 180 -10.81 6.27 -7.46
N LYS A 181 -12.09 6.17 -7.10
CA LYS A 181 -12.55 5.69 -5.80
C LYS A 181 -12.75 4.18 -5.87
N ALA A 182 -11.92 3.43 -5.16
CA ALA A 182 -12.02 1.98 -4.98
C ALA A 182 -12.25 1.68 -3.49
N PHE A 183 -13.25 2.35 -2.93
CA PHE A 183 -13.62 2.26 -1.52
C PHE A 183 -14.71 1.22 -1.28
N GLU A 184 -14.68 0.64 -0.10
CA GLU A 184 -15.82 0.01 0.53
C GLU A 184 -16.48 1.01 1.48
N TYR A 185 -17.77 1.28 1.27
CA TYR A 185 -18.51 2.24 2.08
C TYR A 185 -19.13 1.56 3.30
N LEU A 186 -18.81 2.05 4.49
CA LEU A 186 -19.36 1.53 5.73
C LEU A 186 -20.64 2.30 6.11
N GLY A 187 -21.67 1.56 6.55
CA GLY A 187 -22.93 2.14 7.03
C GLY A 187 -23.91 2.54 5.94
N VAL A 188 -23.91 1.81 4.81
CA VAL A 188 -25.02 1.79 3.84
C VAL A 188 -26.10 0.80 4.26
#